data_AF-A0A8H4UYK4-F1
#
_entry.id   AF-A0A8H4UYK4-F1
#
_cell.length_a   1.000
_cell.length_b   1.000
_cell.length_c   1.000
_cell.angle_alpha   90.00
_cell.angle_beta   90.00
_cell.angle_gamma   90.00
#
_symmetry.space_group_name_H-M   'P 1'
#
loop_
_entity.id
_entity.type
_entity.pdbx_description
1 polymer ?
#
loop_
_entity_poly.entity_id
_entity_poly.type
_entity_poly.pdbx_seq_one_letter_code
_entity_poly.pdbx_strand_id
1 'polypeptide(L)'
;MFVVIYYIPLMFQFSHGDNGIESAVRLLPFIIVLSVFIMGSGQLLGYLGYYFLLYLIGGAFLLIGASLMFTVKAGTTIGAIYGYEVLIAIGAGLIAQIGYSVAPSKVPPKDMAAAIGYI
;
A
#
# COMPACT_ATOMS: atom_id res chain seq x y z
N MET A 1 -1.41 1.36 -5.98
CA MET A 1 -0.32 0.40 -5.66
C MET A 1 0.72 0.29 -6.77
N PHE A 2 0.35 0.09 -8.04
CA PHE A 2 1.31 -0.19 -9.12
C PHE A 2 2.41 0.87 -9.33
N VAL A 3 2.07 2.17 -9.28
CA VAL A 3 3.04 3.24 -9.51
C VAL A 3 4.19 3.19 -8.50
N VAL A 4 3.88 2.99 -7.22
CA VAL A 4 4.87 2.98 -6.14
C VAL A 4 5.76 1.74 -6.21
N ILE A 5 5.18 0.57 -6.47
CA ILE A 5 5.91 -0.70 -6.56
C ILE A 5 6.87 -0.72 -7.76
N TYR A 6 6.57 0.01 -8.83
CA TYR A 6 7.46 0.14 -9.99
C TYR A 6 8.49 1.26 -9.83
N TYR A 7 8.08 2.45 -9.39
CA TYR A 7 8.96 3.62 -9.35
C TYR A 7 10.02 3.56 -8.25
N ILE A 8 9.69 3.00 -7.09
CA ILE A 8 10.65 2.87 -5.97
C ILE A 8 11.90 2.06 -6.37
N PRO A 9 11.78 0.80 -6.83
CA PRO A 9 12.95 0.02 -7.21
C PRO A 9 13.67 0.61 -8.42
N LEU A 10 12.95 1.23 -9.36
CA LEU A 10 13.59 1.98 -10.44
C LEU A 10 14.42 3.14 -9.90
N MET A 11 13.92 3.90 -8.93
CA MET A 11 14.67 5.00 -8.32
C MET A 11 15.94 4.50 -7.62
N PHE A 12 15.87 3.38 -6.89
CA PHE A 12 17.04 2.78 -6.26
C PHE A 12 18.06 2.26 -7.27
N GLN A 13 17.61 1.57 -8.33
CA GLN A 13 18.50 1.09 -9.39
C GLN A 13 19.19 2.23 -10.16
N PHE A 14 18.46 3.30 -10.50
CA PHE A 14 19.02 4.40 -11.31
C PHE A 14 19.76 5.47 -10.51
N SER A 15 19.35 5.76 -9.26
CA SER A 15 19.94 6.85 -8.47
C SER A 15 21.11 6.42 -7.58
N HIS A 16 21.16 5.16 -7.14
CA HIS A 16 22.20 4.69 -6.20
C HIS A 16 23.19 3.71 -6.85
N GLY A 17 22.93 3.25 -8.07
CA GLY A 17 23.79 2.25 -8.74
C GLY A 17 23.77 0.88 -8.04
N ASP A 18 22.79 0.65 -7.16
CA ASP A 18 22.63 -0.57 -6.40
C ASP A 18 22.30 -1.75 -7.35
N ASN A 19 22.95 -2.89 -7.14
CA ASN A 19 22.70 -4.10 -7.91
C ASN A 19 21.23 -4.53 -7.75
N GLY A 20 20.62 -5.16 -8.77
CA GLY A 20 19.18 -5.44 -8.79
C GLY A 20 18.66 -6.24 -7.57
N ILE A 21 19.53 -7.07 -6.98
CA ILE A 21 19.24 -7.83 -5.75
C ILE A 21 19.20 -6.93 -4.51
N GLU A 22 20.07 -5.94 -4.41
CA GLU A 22 20.12 -5.05 -3.25
C GLU A 22 18.89 -4.14 -3.21
N SER A 23 18.44 -3.64 -4.37
CA SER A 23 17.17 -2.91 -4.49
C SER A 23 15.95 -3.79 -4.11
N ALA A 24 15.97 -5.09 -4.44
CA ALA A 24 14.90 -6.01 -4.06
C ALA A 24 14.88 -6.29 -2.54
N VAL A 25 16.05 -6.38 -1.90
CA VAL A 25 16.16 -6.52 -0.43
C VAL A 25 15.65 -5.26 0.27
N ARG A 26 15.90 -4.07 -0.28
CA ARG A 26 15.36 -2.81 0.27
C ARG A 26 13.84 -2.70 0.16
N LEU A 27 13.19 -3.48 -0.69
CA LEU A 27 11.72 -3.58 -0.76
C LEU A 27 11.12 -4.51 0.30
N LEU A 28 11.91 -5.34 0.98
CA LEU A 28 11.39 -6.27 2.00
C LEU A 28 10.64 -5.59 3.15
N PRO A 29 11.12 -4.47 3.74
CA PRO A 29 10.39 -3.78 4.80
C PRO A 29 9.01 -3.32 4.33
N PHE A 30 8.90 -2.81 3.09
CA PHE A 30 7.63 -2.43 2.48
C PHE A 30 6.68 -3.62 2.41
N ILE A 31 7.15 -4.78 1.92
CA ILE A 31 6.32 -5.98 1.77
C ILE A 31 5.86 -6.50 3.14
N ILE A 32 6.75 -6.56 4.13
CA ILE A 32 6.41 -7.04 5.48
C ILE A 32 5.34 -6.16 6.11
N VAL A 33 5.53 -4.84 6.09
CA VAL A 33 4.54 -3.90 6.63
C VAL A 33 3.22 -4.01 5.87
N LEU A 34 3.28 -4.05 4.54
CA LEU A 34 2.09 -4.22 3.70
C LEU A 34 1.31 -5.48 4.12
N SER A 35 1.99 -6.64 4.24
CA SER A 35 1.37 -7.90 4.65
C SER A 35 0.72 -7.82 6.03
N VAL A 36 1.38 -7.21 7.02
CA VAL A 36 0.83 -7.05 8.37
C VAL A 36 -0.45 -6.20 8.35
N PHE A 37 -0.44 -5.07 7.63
CA PHE A 37 -1.60 -4.19 7.55
C PHE A 37 -2.73 -4.77 6.68
N ILE A 38 -2.40 -5.56 5.65
CA ILE A 38 -3.38 -6.36 4.89
C ILE A 38 -4.14 -7.30 5.82
N MET A 39 -3.42 -8.07 6.64
CA MET A 39 -4.05 -8.99 7.60
C MET A 39 -4.87 -8.21 8.65
N GLY A 40 -4.33 -7.09 9.14
CA GLY A 40 -5.01 -6.23 10.11
C GLY A 40 -6.27 -5.55 9.57
N SER A 41 -6.33 -5.24 8.28
CA SER A 41 -7.45 -4.54 7.65
C SER A 41 -8.77 -5.30 7.77
N GLY A 42 -8.74 -6.63 7.62
CA GLY A 42 -9.93 -7.49 7.77
C GLY A 42 -10.44 -7.50 9.21
N GLN A 43 -9.53 -7.56 10.18
CA GLN A 43 -9.87 -7.52 11.61
C GLN A 43 -10.43 -6.14 12.00
N LEU A 44 -9.79 -5.05 11.54
CA LEU A 44 -10.26 -3.69 11.78
C LEU A 44 -11.64 -3.45 11.18
N LEU A 45 -11.91 -3.96 9.98
CA LEU A 45 -13.21 -3.82 9.34
C LEU A 45 -14.34 -4.47 10.15
N GLY A 46 -14.08 -5.67 10.68
CA GLY A 46 -15.01 -6.37 11.57
C GLY A 46 -15.27 -5.63 12.89
N TYR A 47 -14.25 -4.95 13.44
CA TYR A 47 -14.37 -4.22 14.71
C TYR A 47 -15.00 -2.83 14.55
N LEU A 48 -14.60 -2.08 13.51
CA LEU A 48 -15.07 -0.71 13.30
C LEU A 48 -16.45 -0.66 12.64
N GLY A 49 -16.85 -1.64 11.84
CA GLY A 49 -18.13 -1.66 11.12
C GLY A 49 -18.32 -0.57 10.04
N TYR A 50 -17.51 0.49 10.07
CA TYR A 50 -17.51 1.59 9.12
C TYR A 50 -16.32 1.51 8.16
N TYR A 51 -16.53 0.90 7.00
CA TYR A 51 -15.52 0.81 5.93
C TYR A 51 -15.01 2.18 5.48
N PHE A 52 -15.84 3.23 5.56
CA PHE A 52 -15.47 4.60 5.15
C PHE A 52 -14.28 5.15 5.94
N LEU A 53 -14.21 4.88 7.24
CA LEU A 53 -13.13 5.38 8.10
C LEU A 53 -11.78 4.78 7.71
N LEU A 54 -11.78 3.48 7.39
CA LEU A 54 -10.59 2.77 6.92
C LEU A 54 -10.11 3.28 5.56
N TYR A 55 -11.03 3.54 4.62
CA TYR A 55 -10.67 4.15 3.35
C TYR A 55 -10.10 5.57 3.51
N LEU A 56 -10.66 6.36 4.42
CA LEU A 56 -10.20 7.72 4.66
C LEU A 56 -8.82 7.74 5.32
N ILE A 57 -8.60 6.89 6.33
CA ILE A 57 -7.29 6.75 6.99
C ILE A 57 -6.26 6.18 6.01
N GLY A 58 -6.58 5.09 5.32
CA GLY A 58 -5.69 4.46 4.35
C GLY A 58 -5.34 5.41 3.20
N GLY A 59 -6.32 6.17 2.68
CA GLY A 59 -6.11 7.20 1.67
C GLY A 59 -5.25 8.37 2.16
N ALA A 60 -5.42 8.81 3.40
CA ALA A 60 -4.59 9.87 3.99
C ALA A 60 -3.12 9.42 4.11
N PHE A 61 -2.87 8.21 4.62
CA PHE A 61 -1.52 7.64 4.69
C PHE A 61 -0.89 7.50 3.29
N LEU A 62 -1.66 7.05 2.31
CA LEU A 62 -1.19 6.90 0.94
C LEU A 62 -0.82 8.27 0.32
N LEU A 63 -1.65 9.30 0.55
CA LEU A 63 -1.42 10.65 0.03
C LEU A 63 -0.20 11.30 0.70
N ILE A 64 -0.08 11.17 2.02
CA ILE A 64 1.08 11.64 2.77
C ILE A 64 2.35 10.95 2.24
N GLY A 65 2.38 9.62 2.19
CA GLY A 65 3.53 8.86 1.70
C GLY A 65 3.90 9.20 0.25
N ALA A 66 2.92 9.33 -0.64
CA ALA A 66 3.14 9.73 -2.04
C ALA A 66 3.69 11.17 -2.16
N SER A 67 3.18 12.10 -1.36
CA SER A 67 3.69 13.49 -1.35
C SER A 67 5.12 13.60 -0.83
N LEU A 68 5.46 12.82 0.20
CA LEU A 68 6.82 12.72 0.73
C LEU A 68 7.78 12.09 -0.29
N MET A 69 7.32 11.11 -1.07
CA MET A 69 8.11 10.57 -2.18
C MET A 69 8.47 11.59 -3.24
N PHE A 70 7.61 12.58 -3.49
CA PHE A 70 7.94 13.67 -4.42
C PHE A 70 9.13 14.53 -3.94
N THR A 71 9.44 14.49 -2.64
CA THR A 71 10.56 15.23 -2.04
C THR A 71 11.88 14.46 -2.10
N VAL A 72 11.86 13.19 -2.53
CA VAL A 72 13.07 12.36 -2.63
C VAL A 72 13.95 12.88 -3.77
N LYS A 73 15.14 13.37 -3.41
CA LYS A 73 16.23 13.75 -4.32
C LYS A 73 17.41 12.76 -4.20
N ALA A 74 18.36 12.82 -5.14
CA ALA A 74 19.53 11.94 -5.16
C ALA A 74 20.40 11.94 -3.89
N GLY A 75 20.32 13.00 -3.06
CA GLY A 75 21.04 13.08 -1.77
C GLY A 75 20.22 12.67 -0.53
N THR A 76 19.04 12.09 -0.71
CA THR A 76 18.15 11.74 0.41
C THR A 76 18.69 10.54 1.16
N THR A 77 18.74 10.62 2.49
CA THR A 77 19.18 9.50 3.33
C THR A 77 18.25 8.30 3.18
N ILE A 78 18.83 7.10 3.08
CA ILE A 78 18.11 5.82 2.91
C ILE A 78 17.01 5.64 3.97
N GLY A 79 17.25 6.07 5.23
CA GLY A 79 16.27 5.98 6.31
C GLY A 79 14.98 6.77 6.08
N ALA A 80 15.05 7.91 5.38
CA ALA A 80 13.86 8.68 5.02
C ALA A 80 13.02 7.94 3.97
N ILE A 81 13.68 7.28 3.01
CA ILE A 81 13.02 6.49 1.96
C ILE A 81 12.27 5.31 2.59
N TYR A 82 12.88 4.59 3.53
CA TYR A 82 12.19 3.53 4.29
C TYR A 82 10.99 4.06 5.08
N GLY A 83 11.10 5.25 5.69
CA GLY A 83 9.97 5.88 6.36
C GLY A 83 8.79 6.14 5.42
N TYR A 84 9.07 6.60 4.20
CA TYR A 84 8.04 6.88 3.18
C TYR A 84 7.42 5.58 2.65
N GLU A 85 8.23 4.56 2.42
CA GLU A 85 7.77 3.22 2.06
C GLU A 85 6.81 2.65 3.10
N VAL A 86 7.16 2.73 4.38
CA VAL A 86 6.31 2.25 5.47
C VAL A 86 4.96 2.99 5.49
N LEU A 87 4.96 4.32 5.32
CA LEU A 87 3.72 5.10 5.27
C LEU A 87 2.82 4.67 4.09
N ILE A 88 3.42 4.44 2.92
CA ILE A 88 2.66 3.97 1.76
C ILE A 88 2.18 2.54 1.96
N ALA A 89 3.00 1.66 2.53
CA ALA A 89 2.66 0.26 2.83
C ALA A 89 1.47 0.16 3.79
N ILE A 90 1.43 1.01 4.81
CA ILE A 90 0.30 1.11 5.74
C ILE A 90 -0.98 1.49 4.99
N GLY A 91 -0.93 2.58 4.22
CA GLY A 91 -2.09 3.08 3.48
C GLY A 91 -2.60 2.07 2.45
N ALA A 92 -1.69 1.47 1.68
CA ALA A 92 -1.98 0.47 0.67
C ALA A 92 -2.52 -0.83 1.29
N GLY A 93 -1.92 -1.28 2.39
CA GLY A 93 -2.31 -2.53 3.06
C GLY A 93 -3.70 -2.43 3.69
N LEU A 94 -4.03 -1.28 4.27
CA LEU A 94 -5.36 -1.03 4.83
C LEU A 94 -6.47 -1.06 3.78
N ILE A 95 -6.24 -0.54 2.57
CA ILE A 95 -7.29 -0.46 1.54
C ILE A 95 -7.36 -1.70 0.64
N ALA A 96 -6.27 -2.47 0.49
CA ALA A 96 -6.15 -3.54 -0.50
C ALA A 96 -7.21 -4.65 -0.36
N GLN A 97 -7.57 -5.05 0.86
CA GLN A 97 -8.52 -6.15 1.10
C GLN A 97 -9.96 -5.68 1.32
N ILE A 98 -10.19 -4.40 1.61
CA ILE A 98 -11.53 -3.90 1.97
C ILE A 98 -12.47 -3.96 0.76
N GLY A 99 -11.96 -3.76 -0.46
CA GLY A 99 -12.74 -3.88 -1.69
C GLY A 99 -13.44 -5.25 -1.80
N TYR A 100 -12.70 -6.33 -1.57
CA TYR A 100 -13.21 -7.70 -1.63
C TYR A 100 -14.27 -8.01 -0.57
N SER A 101 -14.25 -7.30 0.56
CA SER A 101 -15.27 -7.46 1.61
C SER A 101 -16.52 -6.61 1.36
N VAL A 102 -16.34 -5.40 0.82
CA VAL A 102 -17.44 -4.42 0.65
C VAL A 102 -18.23 -4.65 -0.64
N ALA A 103 -17.59 -4.97 -1.76
CA ALA A 103 -18.28 -5.17 -3.04
C ALA A 103 -19.40 -6.23 -2.99
N PRO A 104 -19.16 -7.45 -2.48
CA PRO A 104 -20.22 -8.45 -2.35
C PRO A 104 -21.33 -8.04 -1.37
N SER A 105 -21.06 -7.14 -0.41
CA SER A 105 -22.07 -6.65 0.54
C SER A 105 -23.07 -5.64 -0.06
N LYS A 106 -22.75 -5.04 -1.22
CA LYS A 106 -23.55 -4.00 -1.86
C LYS A 106 -24.35 -4.51 -3.07
N VAL A 107 -24.15 -5.76 -3.48
CA VAL A 107 -24.82 -6.35 -4.64
C VAL A 107 -25.75 -7.49 -4.21
N PRO A 108 -26.78 -7.82 -5.01
CA PRO A 108 -27.60 -9.00 -4.79
C PRO A 108 -26.75 -10.29 -4.78
N PRO A 109 -27.17 -11.36 -4.08
CA PRO A 109 -26.40 -12.61 -3.98
C PRO A 109 -26.00 -13.22 -5.33
N LYS A 110 -26.86 -13.08 -6.34
CA LYS A 110 -26.62 -13.53 -7.72
C LYS A 110 -25.44 -12.83 -8.42
N ASP A 111 -25.10 -11.61 -7.99
CA ASP A 111 -24.11 -10.74 -8.63
C ASP A 111 -22.80 -10.65 -7.82
N MET A 112 -22.72 -11.31 -6.65
CA MET A 112 -21.53 -11.28 -5.77
C MET A 112 -20.26 -11.76 -6.49
N ALA A 113 -20.34 -12.85 -7.25
CA ALA A 113 -19.19 -13.38 -7.99
C ALA A 113 -18.70 -12.41 -9.08
N ALA A 114 -19.63 -11.73 -9.78
CA ALA A 114 -19.29 -10.71 -10.76
C ALA A 114 -18.67 -9.46 -10.12
N ALA A 115 -19.18 -9.05 -8.94
CA ALA A 115 -18.65 -7.92 -8.20
C ALA A 115 -17.24 -8.17 -7.66
N ILE A 116 -16.96 -9.39 -7.18
CA ILE A 116 -15.60 -9.80 -6.77
C ILE A 116 -14.67 -9.86 -7.99
N GLY A 117 -15.15 -10.39 -9.13
CA GLY A 117 -14.36 -10.49 -10.36
C GLY A 117 -14.03 -9.14 -11.02
N TYR A 118 -14.70 -8.06 -10.64
CA TYR A 118 -14.42 -6.71 -11.14
C TYR A 118 -13.25 -6.02 -10.41
N ILE A 119 -12.91 -6.46 -9.19
CA ILE A 119 -11.87 -5.88 -8.32
C ILE A 119 -10.51 -6.53 -8.57
#